data_AF-V6LZL8-F1
#
_entry.id   AF-V6LZL8-F1
#
_cell.length_a   1.000
_cell.length_b   1.000
_cell.length_c   1.000
_cell.angle_alpha   90.00
_cell.angle_beta   90.00
_cell.angle_gamma   90.00
#
_symmetry.space_group_name_H-M   'P 1'
#
loop_
_entity.id
_entity.type
_entity.pdbx_description
1 polymer ?
#
loop_
_entity_poly.entity_id
_entity_poly.type
_entity_poly.pdbx_seq_one_letter_code
_entity_poly.pdbx_strand_id
1 'polypeptide(L)'
;MVLTTTCNYSGRQILPGYGKRFAKLDKSLVIFINRKSAVHFISKWNPRRIRWTSVYRRLHGKEINVSTKKTIQVKAVAVSRGYVGIESSKLDELRKKYLSK
;
A
#
# COMPACT_ATOMS: atom_id res chain seq x y z
N MET A 1 -0.34 -9.03 -21.06
CA MET A 1 -0.47 -9.06 -19.59
C MET A 1 -1.96 -9.08 -19.27
N VAL A 2 -2.45 -10.14 -18.62
CA VAL A 2 -3.90 -10.38 -18.48
C VAL A 2 -4.43 -9.67 -17.22
N LEU A 3 -5.55 -8.95 -17.35
CA LEU A 3 -6.18 -8.23 -16.24
C LEU A 3 -6.79 -9.21 -15.23
N THR A 4 -6.14 -9.36 -14.06
CA THR A 4 -6.69 -10.17 -12.97
C THR A 4 -7.60 -9.32 -12.08
N THR A 5 -8.76 -9.88 -11.73
CA THR A 5 -9.71 -9.20 -10.84
C THR A 5 -9.50 -9.69 -9.42
N THR A 6 -9.73 -8.87 -8.39
CA THR A 6 -9.60 -9.33 -7.00
C THR A 6 -10.93 -9.82 -6.44
N CYS A 7 -10.92 -10.94 -5.72
CA CYS A 7 -12.06 -11.46 -4.99
C CYS A 7 -12.39 -10.58 -3.77
N ASN A 8 -13.62 -10.08 -3.68
CA ASN A 8 -14.05 -9.18 -2.60
C ASN A 8 -14.04 -9.85 -1.22
N TYR A 9 -14.28 -11.16 -1.14
CA TYR A 9 -14.34 -11.88 0.14
C TYR A 9 -12.97 -12.39 0.59
N SER A 10 -12.28 -13.15 -0.28
CA SER A 10 -11.03 -13.81 0.09
C SER A 10 -9.80 -12.90 -0.09
N GLY A 11 -9.88 -11.85 -0.90
CA GLY A 11 -8.75 -10.99 -1.25
C GLY A 11 -7.69 -11.68 -2.12
N ARG A 12 -8.07 -12.70 -2.88
CA ARG A 12 -7.21 -13.42 -3.84
C ARG A 12 -7.47 -12.95 -5.26
N GLN A 13 -6.47 -13.03 -6.12
CA GLN A 13 -6.61 -12.72 -7.55
C GLN A 13 -7.42 -13.80 -8.27
N ILE A 14 -8.23 -13.37 -9.23
CA ILE A 14 -9.12 -14.17 -10.07
C ILE A 14 -8.65 -13.99 -11.51
N LEU A 15 -8.39 -15.12 -12.17
CA LEU A 15 -8.09 -15.16 -13.59
C LEU A 15 -9.36 -14.92 -14.43
N PRO A 16 -9.26 -14.34 -15.63
CA PRO A 16 -10.42 -14.19 -16.50
C PRO A 16 -11.07 -15.54 -16.81
N GLY A 17 -12.40 -15.53 -16.96
CA GLY A 17 -13.19 -16.74 -17.16
C GLY A 17 -13.43 -17.55 -15.88
N TYR A 18 -12.84 -17.16 -14.74
CA TYR A 18 -13.02 -17.85 -13.47
C TYR A 18 -13.88 -17.04 -12.48
N GLY A 19 -14.43 -17.75 -11.50
CA GLY A 19 -15.21 -17.15 -10.42
C GLY A 19 -16.68 -16.91 -10.74
N LYS A 20 -17.34 -16.15 -9.87
CA LYS A 20 -18.77 -15.79 -9.96
C LYS A 20 -18.97 -14.35 -9.54
N ARG A 21 -20.00 -13.70 -10.08
CA ARG A 21 -20.38 -12.32 -9.73
C ARG A 21 -21.75 -12.34 -9.07
N PHE A 22 -21.90 -11.57 -8.00
CA PHE A 22 -23.16 -11.39 -7.29
C PHE A 22 -23.52 -9.90 -7.30
N ALA A 23 -24.65 -9.57 -7.90
CA ALA A 23 -25.19 -8.23 -7.89
C ALA A 23 -25.97 -8.01 -6.59
N LYS A 24 -25.60 -6.98 -5.84
CA LYS A 24 -26.34 -6.53 -4.67
C LYS A 24 -27.42 -5.53 -5.07
N LEU A 25 -28.35 -5.28 -4.14
CA LEU A 25 -29.43 -4.29 -4.31
C LEU A 25 -28.90 -2.86 -4.52
N ASP A 26 -27.77 -2.54 -3.90
CA ASP A 26 -27.06 -1.25 -4.04
C ASP A 26 -26.32 -1.09 -5.39
N LYS A 27 -26.64 -1.95 -6.38
CA LYS A 27 -25.99 -2.04 -7.71
C LYS A 27 -24.50 -2.36 -7.65
N SER A 28 -23.95 -2.69 -6.48
CA SER A 28 -22.55 -3.07 -6.35
C SER A 28 -22.36 -4.54 -6.74
N LEU A 29 -21.31 -4.79 -7.52
CA LEU A 29 -20.91 -6.14 -7.91
C LEU A 29 -19.88 -6.69 -6.92
N VAL A 30 -20.21 -7.83 -6.32
CA VAL A 30 -19.28 -8.60 -5.49
C VAL A 30 -18.76 -9.76 -6.31
N ILE A 31 -17.44 -9.84 -6.45
CA ILE A 31 -16.78 -10.85 -7.27
C ILE A 31 -16.15 -11.90 -6.35
N PHE A 32 -16.44 -13.16 -6.64
CA PHE A 32 -15.98 -14.31 -5.87
C PHE A 32 -15.11 -15.22 -6.71
N ILE A 33 -14.03 -15.74 -6.12
CA ILE A 33 -13.16 -16.72 -6.78
C ILE A 33 -13.79 -18.10 -6.87
N ASN A 34 -14.54 -18.52 -5.84
CA ASN A 34 -15.10 -19.87 -5.74
C ASN A 34 -16.41 -19.92 -4.94
N ARG A 35 -17.08 -21.09 -4.96
CA ARG A 35 -18.30 -21.35 -4.19
C ARG A 35 -18.11 -21.12 -2.69
N LYS A 36 -16.96 -21.51 -2.12
CA LYS A 36 -16.66 -21.33 -0.69
C LYS A 36 -16.75 -19.85 -0.27
N SER A 37 -16.18 -18.94 -1.06
CA SER A 37 -16.30 -17.50 -0.80
C SER A 37 -17.73 -16.98 -0.92
N ALA A 38 -18.50 -17.47 -1.89
CA ALA A 38 -19.89 -17.06 -2.08
C ALA A 38 -20.80 -17.54 -0.92
N VAL A 39 -20.68 -18.80 -0.50
CA VAL A 39 -21.49 -19.37 0.59
C VAL A 39 -21.23 -18.63 1.91
N HIS A 40 -19.97 -18.37 2.26
CA HIS A 40 -19.67 -17.60 3.46
C HIS A 40 -20.22 -16.17 3.40
N PHE A 41 -20.16 -15.53 2.23
CA PHE A 41 -20.72 -14.20 2.03
C PHE A 41 -22.24 -14.19 2.21
N ILE A 42 -22.96 -15.14 1.59
CA ILE A 42 -24.42 -15.28 1.73
C ILE A 42 -24.79 -15.58 3.18
N SER A 43 -24.00 -16.41 3.86
CA SER A 43 -24.15 -16.74 5.29
C SER A 43 -23.77 -15.57 6.21
N LYS A 44 -23.39 -14.41 5.66
CA LYS A 44 -22.97 -13.20 6.39
C LYS A 44 -21.80 -13.42 7.35
N TRP A 45 -20.93 -14.39 7.06
CA TRP A 45 -19.74 -14.63 7.87
C TRP A 45 -18.70 -13.55 7.59
N ASN A 46 -18.20 -12.93 8.65
CA ASN A 46 -17.24 -11.85 8.52
C ASN A 46 -15.85 -12.41 8.14
N PRO A 47 -15.25 -11.98 7.01
CA PRO A 47 -13.92 -12.46 6.58
C PRO A 47 -12.84 -12.19 7.64
N ARG A 48 -13.00 -11.17 8.50
CA ARG A 48 -12.09 -10.87 9.62
C ARG A 48 -12.01 -11.98 10.67
N ARG A 49 -12.99 -12.88 10.72
CA ARG A 49 -13.01 -14.05 11.62
C ARG A 49 -12.54 -15.33 10.95
N ILE A 50 -12.43 -15.35 9.62
CA ILE A 50 -12.12 -16.56 8.85
C ILE A 50 -10.62 -16.62 8.51
N ARG A 51 -9.92 -17.55 9.17
CA ARG A 51 -8.44 -17.70 9.20
C ARG A 51 -7.74 -17.62 7.84
N TRP A 52 -8.31 -18.24 6.80
CA TRP A 52 -7.66 -18.40 5.50
C TRP A 52 -7.77 -17.18 4.57
N THR A 53 -8.60 -16.18 4.91
CA THR A 53 -8.80 -14.99 4.10
C THR A 53 -7.61 -14.03 4.21
N SER A 54 -7.35 -13.24 3.15
CA SER A 54 -6.28 -12.24 3.18
C SER A 54 -6.54 -11.17 4.25
N VAL A 55 -7.81 -10.80 4.46
CA VAL A 55 -8.22 -9.81 5.47
C VAL A 55 -7.89 -10.29 6.89
N TYR A 56 -8.21 -11.55 7.21
CA TYR A 56 -7.85 -12.13 8.50
C TYR A 56 -6.34 -12.09 8.72
N ARG A 57 -5.57 -12.53 7.71
CA ARG A 57 -4.11 -12.59 7.81
C ARG A 57 -3.50 -11.21 8.03
N ARG A 58 -3.99 -10.17 7.34
CA ARG A 58 -3.61 -8.76 7.57
C ARG A 58 -3.80 -8.33 9.02
N LEU A 59 -5.01 -8.50 9.52
CA LEU A 59 -5.37 -8.04 10.88
C LEU A 59 -4.58 -8.75 11.98
N HIS A 60 -4.20 -10.00 11.76
CA HIS A 60 -3.48 -10.80 12.74
C HIS A 60 -1.96 -10.83 12.50
N GLY A 61 -1.42 -9.94 11.65
CA GLY A 61 0.02 -9.87 11.37
C GLY A 61 0.60 -11.13 10.72
N LYS A 62 -0.24 -11.94 10.08
CA LYS A 62 0.12 -13.23 9.44
C LYS A 62 0.24 -13.12 7.92
N GLU A 63 0.19 -11.92 7.37
CA GLU A 63 0.44 -11.71 5.95
C GLU A 63 1.94 -11.86 5.64
N ILE A 64 2.24 -12.45 4.49
CA ILE A 64 3.62 -12.56 4.01
C ILE A 64 3.90 -11.24 3.31
N ASN A 65 4.57 -10.31 4.00
CA ASN A 65 5.01 -9.05 3.43
C ASN A 65 6.22 -9.30 2.53
N VAL A 66 5.98 -9.67 1.27
CA VAL A 66 7.05 -9.89 0.28
C VAL A 66 7.66 -8.57 -0.18
N SER A 67 6.88 -7.49 -0.21
CA SER A 67 7.43 -6.15 -0.51
C SER A 67 7.99 -5.51 0.76
N THR A 68 9.27 -5.16 0.68
CA THR A 68 10.00 -4.27 1.58
C THR A 68 9.11 -3.19 2.18
N LYS A 69 9.22 -3.01 3.50
CA LYS A 69 8.62 -1.86 4.19
C LYS A 69 8.98 -0.63 3.37
N LYS A 70 7.98 0.10 2.86
CA LYS A 70 8.22 1.42 2.27
C LYS A 70 8.69 2.29 3.42
N THR A 71 10.00 2.37 3.61
CA THR A 71 10.59 3.32 4.54
C THR A 71 10.10 4.69 4.10
N ILE A 72 9.50 5.44 5.02
CA ILE A 72 9.09 6.81 4.74
C ILE A 72 10.38 7.57 4.42
N GLN A 73 10.58 7.86 3.13
CA GLN A 73 11.74 8.63 2.68
C GLN A 73 11.42 10.10 2.97
N VAL A 74 11.90 10.59 4.12
CA VAL A 74 11.83 12.02 4.41
C VAL A 74 12.92 12.70 3.57
N LYS A 75 12.53 13.55 2.63
CA LYS A 75 13.50 14.37 1.87
C LYS A 75 14.12 15.38 2.82
N ALA A 76 15.43 15.28 3.07
CA ALA A 76 16.17 16.30 3.79
C ALA A 76 16.25 17.57 2.92
N VAL A 77 15.67 18.66 3.39
CA VAL A 77 15.83 19.97 2.76
C VAL A 77 17.16 20.55 3.24
N ALA A 78 18.07 20.84 2.31
CA ALA A 78 19.33 21.51 2.62
C ALA A 78 19.03 22.97 3.01
N VAL A 79 19.29 23.31 4.28
CA VAL A 79 19.16 24.67 4.80
C VAL A 79 20.55 25.29 4.89
N SER A 80 20.70 26.52 4.39
CA SER A 80 21.91 27.34 4.61
C SER A 80 22.08 27.58 6.11
N ARG A 81 23.14 27.04 6.70
CA ARG A 81 23.48 27.25 8.11
C ARG A 81 24.55 28.34 8.23
N GLY A 82 24.35 29.26 9.15
CA GLY A 82 25.36 30.22 9.59
C GLY A 82 26.36 29.59 10.56
N TYR A 83 27.54 30.21 10.68
CA TYR A 83 28.57 29.81 11.65
C TYR A 83 28.65 30.84 12.78
N VAL A 84 28.81 30.38 14.01
CA VAL A 84 29.00 31.28 15.16
C VAL A 84 30.32 32.03 14.99
N GLY A 85 30.28 33.36 15.13
CA GLY A 85 31.45 34.24 15.03
C GLY A 85 31.80 34.69 13.60
N ILE A 86 31.00 34.35 12.59
CA ILE A 86 31.18 34.82 11.21
C ILE A 86 29.89 35.46 10.72
N GLU A 87 30.00 36.70 10.23
CA GLU A 87 28.92 37.42 9.57
C GLU A 87 28.46 36.70 8.28
N SER A 88 27.15 36.73 8.02
CA SER A 88 26.51 35.99 6.92
C SER A 88 27.10 36.35 5.56
N SER A 89 27.41 37.63 5.34
CA SER A 89 28.04 38.17 4.13
C SER A 89 29.44 37.60 3.88
N LYS A 90 30.25 37.49 4.93
CA LYS A 90 31.63 37.00 4.84
C LYS A 90 31.70 35.51 4.47
N LEU A 91 30.74 34.73 4.94
CA LEU A 91 30.63 33.31 4.64
C LEU A 91 30.32 33.07 3.14
N ASP A 92 29.47 33.90 2.54
CA ASP A 92 29.11 33.79 1.12
C ASP A 92 30.24 34.22 0.18
N GLU A 93 31.05 35.21 0.59
CA GLU A 93 32.29 35.57 -0.12
C GLU A 93 33.29 34.41 -0.15
N LEU A 94 33.52 33.78 1.02
CA LEU A 94 34.41 32.62 1.13
C LEU A 94 33.91 31.45 0.28
N ARG A 95 32.60 31.17 0.31
CA ARG A 95 31.99 30.15 -0.55
C ARG A 95 32.26 30.40 -2.03
N LYS A 96 32.09 31.63 -2.53
CA LYS A 96 32.36 31.97 -3.94
C LYS A 96 33.85 31.84 -4.31
N LYS A 97 34.75 32.28 -3.43
CA LYS A 97 36.20 32.26 -3.66
C LYS A 97 36.76 30.85 -3.87
N TYR A 98 36.29 29.88 -3.09
CA TYR A 98 36.75 28.49 -3.17
C TYR A 98 35.95 27.63 -4.15
N LEU A 99 34.85 28.14 -4.70
CA LEU A 99 34.04 27.45 -5.72
C LEU A 99 34.53 27.70 -7.15
N SER A 100 35.20 28.83 -7.42
CA SER A 100 35.68 29.19 -8.77
C SER A 100 37.07 28.65 -9.09
N LYS A 101 37.64 27.79 -8.23
CA LYS A 101 38.96 27.18 -8.39
C LYS A 101 38.79 25.69 -8.54
#